data_AF-A0A919HEG0-F1
#
_entry.id   AF-A0A919HEG0-F1
#
_cell.length_a   1.000
_cell.length_b   1.000
_cell.length_c   1.000
_cell.angle_alpha   90.00
_cell.angle_beta   90.00
_cell.angle_gamma   90.00
#
_symmetry.space_group_name_H-M   'P 1'
#
loop_
_entity.id
_entity.type
_entity.pdbx_description
1 polymer ?
#
loop_
_entity_poly.entity_id
_entity_poly.type
_entity_poly.pdbx_seq_one_letter_code
_entity_poly.pdbx_strand_id
1 'polypeptide(L)' 'MHVFDCFACAIHRTAPLCEHCRVQIIGQGVEADGHLHCGAHCSRAEGRPGIIDKA' A
#
# COMPACT_ATOMS: atom_id res chain seq x y z
N MET A 1 -0.61 -4.20 -23.58
CA MET A 1 0.54 -4.92 -22.98
C MET A 1 1.54 -3.88 -22.52
N HIS A 2 2.02 -3.97 -21.29
CA HIS A 2 3.02 -3.04 -20.74
C HIS A 2 4.32 -3.82 -20.53
N VAL A 3 5.43 -3.30 -21.07
CA VAL A 3 6.78 -3.84 -20.84
C VAL A 3 7.54 -2.77 -20.07
N PHE A 4 8.25 -3.18 -19.02
CA PHE A 4 9.05 -2.31 -18.17
C PHE A 4 10.50 -2.76 -18.20
N ASP A 5 11.44 -1.83 -18.14
CA ASP A 5 12.88 -2.12 -18.18
C ASP A 5 13.37 -2.84 -16.91
N CYS A 6 12.70 -2.64 -15.76
CA CYS A 6 12.99 -3.33 -14.52
C CYS A 6 11.80 -3.33 -13.55
N PHE A 7 11.88 -4.14 -12.47
CA PHE A 7 10.83 -4.20 -11.44
C PHE A 7 10.57 -2.86 -10.76
N ALA A 8 11.60 -2.06 -10.50
CA ALA A 8 11.43 -0.75 -9.88
C ALA A 8 10.59 0.19 -10.75
N CYS A 9 10.77 0.18 -12.08
CA CYS A 9 9.95 0.94 -13.03
C CYS A 9 8.49 0.47 -13.05
N ALA A 10 8.26 -0.85 -12.98
CA ALA A 10 6.91 -1.41 -12.92
C ALA A 10 6.20 -0.95 -11.64
N ILE A 11 6.81 -1.17 -10.48
CA ILE A 11 6.27 -0.79 -9.18
C ILE A 11 5.98 0.72 -9.14
N HIS A 12 6.90 1.56 -9.64
CA HIS A 12 6.67 3.01 -9.69
C HIS A 12 5.43 3.43 -10.49
N ARG A 13 5.07 2.67 -11.52
CA ARG A 13 3.94 2.99 -12.38
C ARG A 13 2.63 2.38 -11.90
N THR A 14 2.68 1.25 -11.20
CA THR A 14 1.48 0.43 -10.92
C THR A 14 1.13 0.33 -9.44
N ALA A 15 2.10 0.49 -8.54
CA ALA A 15 1.84 0.31 -7.11
C ALA A 15 1.04 1.49 -6.56
N PRO A 16 -0.03 1.25 -5.78
CA PRO A 16 -0.74 2.31 -5.08
C PRO A 16 0.17 2.92 -4.00
N LEU A 17 -0.12 4.16 -3.63
CA LEU A 17 0.56 4.86 -2.55
C LEU A 17 -0.20 4.68 -1.24
N CYS A 18 0.53 4.49 -0.15
CA CYS A 18 -0.03 4.56 1.20
C CYS A 18 -0.56 5.99 1.46
N GLU A 19 -1.79 6.13 1.92
CA GLU A 19 -2.38 7.45 2.16
C GLU A 19 -1.75 8.19 3.35
N HIS A 20 -1.14 7.45 4.28
CA HIS A 20 -0.44 8.02 5.43
C HIS A 20 1.00 8.48 5.11
N CYS A 21 1.85 7.55 4.65
CA CYS A 21 3.29 7.79 4.49
C CYS A 21 3.75 7.92 3.03
N ARG A 22 2.84 7.75 2.07
CA ARG A 22 3.07 7.87 0.62
C ARG A 22 4.15 6.96 0.03
N VAL A 23 4.54 5.90 0.74
CA VAL A 23 5.38 4.85 0.15
C VAL A 23 4.54 4.01 -0.81
N GLN A 24 5.20 3.44 -1.82
CA GLN A 24 4.58 2.45 -2.71
C GLN A 24 4.26 1.18 -1.92
N ILE A 25 3.01 0.74 -1.99
CA ILE A 25 2.57 -0.49 -1.35
C ILE A 25 2.98 -1.66 -2.25
N ILE A 26 3.90 -2.48 -1.77
CA ILE A 26 4.44 -3.64 -2.48
C ILE A 26 4.06 -4.88 -1.66
N GLY A 27 3.27 -5.79 -2.23
CA GLY A 27 2.74 -6.96 -1.52
C GLY A 27 1.35 -6.73 -0.95
N GLN A 28 1.06 -7.31 0.22
CA GLN A 28 -0.27 -7.25 0.85
C GLN A 28 -0.43 -5.96 1.66
N GLY A 29 -1.10 -4.96 1.07
CA GLY A 29 -1.48 -3.73 1.74
C GLY A 29 -2.67 -3.94 2.68
N VAL A 30 -2.95 -2.92 3.48
CA VAL A 30 -4.11 -2.87 4.36
C VAL A 30 -5.14 -1.90 3.77
N GLU A 31 -6.37 -2.36 3.56
CA GLU A 31 -7.49 -1.52 3.16
C GLU A 31 -8.42 -1.26 4.36
N ALA A 32 -8.67 0.02 4.67
CA ALA A 32 -9.48 0.44 5.81
C ALA A 32 -10.49 1.52 5.39
N ASP A 33 -11.79 1.20 5.40
CA ASP A 33 -12.85 2.18 5.10
C ASP A 33 -12.65 2.87 3.73
N GLY A 34 -12.19 2.11 2.74
CA GLY A 34 -11.90 2.58 1.38
C GLY A 34 -10.52 3.21 1.18
N HIS A 35 -9.67 3.22 2.22
CA HIS A 35 -8.33 3.81 2.18
C HIS A 35 -7.22 2.76 2.21
N LEU A 36 -6.15 2.99 1.45
CA LEU A 36 -5.07 2.04 1.27
C LEU A 36 -3.82 2.46 2.03
N HIS A 37 -3.30 1.54 2.85
CA HIS A 37 -2.12 1.75 3.68
C HIS A 37 -1.09 0.64 3.47
N CYS A 38 0.19 0.96 3.66
CA CYS A 38 1.28 -0.02 3.54
C CYS A 38 1.32 -1.05 4.69
N GLY A 39 0.48 -0.88 5.73
CA GLY A 39 0.40 -1.81 6.85
C GLY A 39 -0.43 -1.28 8.02
N ALA A 40 -0.58 -2.11 9.05
CA ALA A 40 -1.40 -1.82 10.22
C ALA A 40 -0.95 -0.58 11.01
N HIS A 41 0.36 -0.27 11.02
CA HIS A 41 0.89 0.93 11.67
C HIS A 41 0.31 2.21 11.04
N CYS A 42 0.38 2.32 9.71
CA CYS A 42 -0.13 3.49 8.98
C CYS A 42 -1.66 3.61 9.08
N SER A 43 -2.38 2.50 8.95
CA SER A 43 -3.85 2.47 9.15
C SER A 43 -4.25 2.97 10.54
N ARG A 44 -3.55 2.52 11.60
CA ARG A 44 -3.81 2.97 12.98
C ARG A 44 -3.43 4.43 13.21
N ALA A 45 -2.35 4.91 12.58
CA ALA A 45 -1.92 6.30 12.66
C ALA A 45 -2.95 7.27 12.08
N GLU A 46 -3.74 6.84 11.09
CA GLU A 46 -4.88 7.59 10.55
C GLU A 46 -6.19 7.36 11.33
N GLY A 47 -6.13 6.74 12.52
CA GLY A 47 -7.31 6.53 13.35
C GLY A 47 -8.28 5.50 12.76
N ARG A 48 -7.78 4.60 11.90
CA ARG A 48 -8.54 3.49 11.30
C ARG A 48 -8.13 2.16 11.93
N PRO A 49 -8.55 1.87 13.18
CA PRO A 49 -8.31 0.58 13.82
C PRO A 49 -9.26 -0.46 13.21
N GLY A 50 -8.72 -1.52 12.60
CA GLY A 50 -9.58 -2.58 12.08
C GLY A 50 -8.88 -3.74 11.40
N ILE A 51 -7.68 -3.53 10.86
CA ILE A 51 -7.02 -4.57 10.07
C ILE A 51 -5.79 -5.09 10.79
N ILE A 52 -5.93 -6.32 11.27
CA ILE A 52 -4.82 -7.16 11.69
C ILE A 52 -4.50 -7.99 10.44
N ASP A 53 -3.45 -7.59 9.71
CA ASP A 53 -2.90 -8.45 8.67
C ASP A 53 -2.44 -9.75 9.34
N LYS A 54 -3.18 -10.83 9.13
CA LYS A 54 -2.71 -12.18 9.42
C LYS A 54 -2.09 -12.70 8.14
N ALA A 55 -0.79 -12.44 7.99
CA ALA A 55 0.08 -13.22 7.12
C ALA A 55 0.19 -14.66 7.64
#